data_AF-A0A7J3XUH2-F1
#
_entry.id   AF-A0A7J3XUH2-F1
#
_cell.length_a   1.000
_cell.length_b   1.000
_cell.length_c   1.000
_cell.angle_alpha   90.00
_cell.angle_beta   90.00
_cell.angle_gamma   90.00
#
_symmetry.space_group_name_H-M   'P 1'
#
loop_
_entity.id
_entity.type
_entity.pdbx_description
1 polymer ?
#
loop_
_entity_poly.entity_id
_entity_poly.type
_entity_poly.pdbx_seq_one_letter_code
_entity_poly.pdbx_strand_id
1 'polypeptide(L)'
;MKLYRESLWGEPGRCRSMGWREVVEGLLHRGKGFEVLYKGSEVEVVEAGAAPKAGVELGEPRRYAGRKVIGRELREVALSLAERLVEVRVPFKVTVGSGEFTLRFDLDRYVRVHGEGASVVGFKDLSEAPVASIVDLLRRHGPVRLLSPVR
;
A
#
# COMPACT_ATOMS: atom_id res chain seq x y z
N MET A 1 40.71 -37.78 4.92
CA MET A 1 39.50 -37.32 5.64
C MET A 1 39.86 -36.08 6.43
N LYS A 2 39.38 -34.90 6.04
CA LYS A 2 39.65 -33.60 6.70
C LYS A 2 38.31 -32.87 6.94
N LEU A 3 38.04 -32.63 8.22
CA LEU A 3 37.32 -31.49 8.83
C LEU A 3 36.06 -30.97 8.10
N TYR A 4 34.89 -31.39 8.61
CA TYR A 4 33.66 -30.61 8.45
C TYR A 4 33.72 -29.39 9.37
N ARG A 5 33.60 -28.21 8.75
CA ARG A 5 33.50 -26.91 9.41
C ARG A 5 32.01 -26.65 9.62
N GLU A 6 31.56 -26.78 10.87
CA GLU A 6 30.22 -26.39 11.30
C GLU A 6 30.07 -24.87 11.19
N SER A 7 29.44 -24.41 10.12
CA SER A 7 28.94 -23.04 10.02
C SER A 7 27.57 -22.99 10.67
N LEU A 8 27.54 -22.41 11.86
CA LEU A 8 26.41 -21.83 12.55
C LEU A 8 25.53 -21.02 11.57
N TRP A 9 24.36 -21.54 11.22
CA TRP A 9 23.21 -20.73 10.83
C TRP A 9 22.07 -21.09 11.76
N GLY A 10 21.64 -20.07 12.50
CA GLY A 10 20.73 -20.17 13.62
C GLY A 10 19.31 -20.56 13.25
N GLU A 11 18.68 -21.22 14.22
CA GLU A 11 17.27 -21.19 14.61
C GLU A 11 16.20 -21.27 13.50
N PRO A 12 15.49 -22.41 13.36
CA PRO A 12 14.20 -22.46 12.67
C PRO A 12 13.11 -21.89 13.61
N GLY A 13 13.23 -20.61 13.92
CA GLY A 13 12.29 -19.87 14.74
C GLY A 13 11.26 -19.15 13.88
N ARG A 14 9.98 -19.44 14.15
CA ARG A 14 8.76 -18.75 13.68
C ARG A 14 8.10 -19.42 12.47
N CYS A 15 7.12 -20.28 12.75
CA CYS A 15 5.94 -20.42 11.90
C CYS A 15 5.36 -19.00 11.71
N ARG A 16 5.78 -18.30 10.65
CA ARG A 16 5.19 -17.01 10.30
C ARG A 16 3.80 -17.32 9.77
N SER A 17 2.77 -16.96 10.52
CA SER A 17 1.52 -16.49 9.96
C SER A 17 1.86 -15.67 8.72
N MET A 18 1.36 -16.02 7.53
CA MET A 18 1.59 -15.21 6.32
C MET A 18 1.37 -13.75 6.68
N GLY A 19 2.44 -12.97 6.74
CA GLY A 19 2.36 -11.61 7.21
C GLY A 19 1.53 -10.81 6.23
N TRP A 20 0.75 -9.84 6.70
CA TRP A 20 0.05 -8.88 5.84
C TRP A 20 0.98 -8.30 4.75
N ARG A 21 2.28 -8.18 5.06
CA ARG A 21 3.37 -7.79 4.15
C ARG A 21 3.52 -8.74 2.95
N GLU A 22 3.55 -10.05 3.17
CA GLU A 22 3.69 -11.06 2.09
C GLU A 22 2.46 -11.04 1.18
N VAL A 23 1.28 -10.83 1.75
CA VAL A 23 0.03 -10.68 1.00
C VAL A 23 0.09 -9.43 0.11
N VAL A 24 0.47 -8.28 0.69
CA VAL A 24 0.64 -7.01 -0.05
C VAL A 24 1.67 -7.16 -1.18
N GLU A 25 2.83 -7.75 -0.89
CA GLU A 25 3.89 -7.96 -1.88
C GLU A 25 3.40 -8.85 -3.03
N GLY A 26 2.70 -9.94 -2.72
CA GLY A 26 2.09 -10.81 -3.73
C GLY A 26 1.05 -10.08 -4.59
N LEU A 27 0.23 -9.20 -4.00
CA LEU A 27 -0.77 -8.41 -4.72
C LEU A 27 -0.11 -7.36 -5.63
N LEU A 28 0.89 -6.63 -5.12
CA LEU A 28 1.68 -5.68 -5.91
C LEU A 28 2.42 -6.37 -7.06
N HIS A 29 2.98 -7.57 -6.83
CA HIS A 29 3.66 -8.35 -7.87
C HIS A 29 2.70 -8.75 -8.99
N ARG A 30 1.44 -9.06 -8.64
CA ARG A 30 0.36 -9.37 -9.59
C ARG A 30 -0.25 -8.12 -10.25
N GLY A 31 0.19 -6.92 -9.88
CA GLY A 31 -0.38 -5.65 -10.35
C GLY A 31 -1.82 -5.43 -9.86
N LYS A 32 -2.15 -5.98 -8.68
CA LYS A 32 -3.46 -5.88 -8.07
C LYS A 32 -3.44 -4.87 -6.93
N GLY A 33 -4.51 -4.09 -6.84
CA GLY A 33 -4.76 -3.27 -5.67
C GLY A 33 -5.12 -4.12 -4.45
N PHE A 34 -5.07 -3.49 -3.28
CA PHE A 34 -5.43 -4.10 -2.01
C PHE A 34 -6.00 -3.05 -1.07
N GLU A 35 -6.75 -3.50 -0.09
CA GLU A 35 -7.34 -2.71 0.98
C GLU A 35 -6.86 -3.28 2.29
N VAL A 36 -6.37 -2.41 3.16
CA VAL A 36 -5.92 -2.75 4.51
C VAL A 36 -6.97 -2.27 5.49
N LEU A 37 -7.57 -3.23 6.17
CA LEU A 37 -8.56 -3.05 7.21
C LEU A 37 -7.98 -3.56 8.54
N TYR A 38 -8.52 -3.08 9.66
CA TYR A 38 -8.13 -3.55 10.98
C TYR A 38 -9.33 -4.16 11.67
N LYS A 39 -9.26 -5.45 12.00
CA LYS A 39 -10.21 -6.11 12.89
C LYS A 39 -9.59 -6.22 14.27
N GLY A 40 -9.88 -5.24 15.11
CA GLY A 40 -9.24 -5.15 16.43
C GLY A 40 -7.74 -4.95 16.29
N SER A 41 -6.94 -5.93 16.71
CA SER A 41 -5.47 -5.89 16.66
C SER A 41 -4.85 -6.58 15.44
N GLU A 42 -5.67 -7.21 14.59
CA GLU A 42 -5.20 -7.91 13.41
C GLU A 42 -5.31 -7.03 12.15
N VAL A 43 -4.29 -7.13 11.29
CA VAL A 43 -4.23 -6.44 9.99
C VAL A 43 -4.83 -7.37 8.94
N GLU A 44 -5.96 -6.97 8.38
CA GLU A 44 -6.65 -7.70 7.32
C GLU A 44 -6.35 -7.04 5.98
N VAL A 45 -5.75 -7.78 5.06
CA VAL A 45 -5.47 -7.30 3.70
C VAL A 45 -6.42 -8.00 2.74
N VAL A 46 -7.31 -7.21 2.15
CA VAL A 46 -8.28 -7.66 1.16
C VAL A 46 -7.81 -7.23 -0.23
N GLU A 47 -7.91 -8.09 -1.24
CA GLU A 47 -7.59 -7.70 -2.61
C GLU A 47 -8.63 -6.67 -3.12
N ALA A 48 -8.19 -5.53 -3.66
CA ALA A 48 -9.09 -4.50 -4.14
C ALA A 48 -9.82 -5.01 -5.40
N GLY A 49 -11.13 -5.30 -5.25
CA GLY A 49 -11.96 -5.93 -6.27
C GLY A 49 -12.31 -7.40 -5.98
N ALA A 50 -11.70 -8.02 -4.96
CA ALA A 50 -12.18 -9.26 -4.38
C ALA A 50 -13.20 -8.93 -3.29
N ALA A 51 -14.42 -8.56 -3.69
CA ALA A 51 -15.52 -8.47 -2.74
C ALA A 51 -15.77 -9.88 -2.14
N PRO A 52 -15.70 -10.09 -0.82
CA PRO A 52 -16.52 -11.14 -0.23
C PRO A 52 -17.97 -10.71 -0.45
N LYS A 53 -18.77 -11.57 -1.08
CA LYS A 53 -20.23 -11.42 -1.16
C LYS A 53 -20.83 -11.37 0.24
N ALA A 54 -20.82 -10.22 0.91
CA ALA A 54 -21.62 -9.95 2.10
C ALA A 54 -21.61 -8.45 2.44
N GLY A 55 -22.57 -7.73 1.86
CA GLY A 55 -23.19 -6.53 2.41
C GLY A 55 -22.29 -5.35 2.79
N VAL A 56 -22.07 -4.42 1.86
CA VAL A 56 -22.36 -2.98 1.98
C VAL A 56 -22.11 -2.36 0.60
N GLU A 57 -23.17 -1.88 -0.04
CA GLU A 57 -23.11 -1.15 -1.32
C GLU A 57 -22.54 0.25 -1.09
N LEU A 58 -21.22 0.39 -1.21
CA LEU A 58 -20.59 1.68 -1.48
C LEU A 58 -20.29 1.73 -2.98
N GLY A 59 -21.05 2.56 -3.70
CA GLY A 59 -21.08 2.66 -5.16
C GLY A 59 -19.71 2.50 -5.83
N GLU A 60 -19.55 1.39 -6.55
CA GLU A 60 -18.31 1.02 -7.21
C GLU A 60 -18.04 1.92 -8.44
N PRO A 61 -16.94 2.70 -8.48
CA PRO A 61 -16.49 3.24 -9.74
C PRO A 61 -16.00 2.09 -10.63
N ARG A 62 -16.78 1.87 -11.70
CA ARG A 62 -16.54 0.98 -12.84
C ARG A 62 -15.08 1.03 -13.34
N ARG A 63 -14.55 -0.16 -13.68
CA ARG A 63 -13.45 -0.47 -14.64
C ARG A 63 -12.02 -0.47 -14.06
N TYR A 64 -11.10 -1.38 -14.40
CA TYR A 64 -10.65 -1.81 -15.74
C TYR A 64 -9.68 -3.00 -15.56
N ALA A 65 -10.00 -4.18 -16.13
CA ALA A 65 -9.22 -5.41 -16.06
C ALA A 65 -8.04 -5.40 -17.07
N GLY A 66 -7.13 -4.44 -16.95
CA GLY A 66 -5.82 -4.49 -17.60
C GLY A 66 -4.77 -4.95 -16.58
N ARG A 67 -3.78 -5.75 -16.98
CA ARG A 67 -2.59 -6.00 -16.15
C ARG A 67 -1.86 -4.67 -15.93
N LYS A 68 -2.25 -3.95 -14.90
CA LYS A 68 -1.70 -2.65 -14.50
C LYS A 68 -0.49 -2.93 -13.63
N VAL A 69 0.65 -3.14 -14.27
CA VAL A 69 1.90 -3.45 -13.58
C VAL A 69 2.64 -2.14 -13.31
N ILE A 70 2.87 -1.84 -12.04
CA ILE A 70 3.78 -0.75 -11.63
C ILE A 70 5.22 -1.23 -11.65
N GLY A 71 6.14 -0.31 -11.97
CA GLY A 71 7.58 -0.54 -11.94
C GLY A 71 8.08 -0.96 -10.55
N ARG A 72 9.26 -1.59 -10.49
CA ARG A 72 9.84 -2.09 -9.23
C ARG A 72 9.96 -1.00 -8.17
N GLU A 73 10.42 0.18 -8.55
CA GLU A 73 10.58 1.33 -7.64
C GLU A 73 9.25 1.72 -6.98
N LEU A 74 8.18 1.84 -7.78
CA LEU A 74 6.84 2.14 -7.25
C LEU A 74 6.30 1.04 -6.32
N ARG A 75 6.68 -0.23 -6.53
CA ARG A 75 6.30 -1.32 -5.61
C ARG A 75 7.00 -1.17 -4.28
N GLU A 76 8.30 -0.86 -4.30
CA GLU A 76 9.09 -0.62 -3.08
C GLU A 76 8.52 0.57 -2.31
N VAL A 77 8.16 1.66 -3.00
CA VAL A 77 7.47 2.81 -2.39
C VAL A 77 6.10 2.41 -1.83
N ALA A 78 5.27 1.70 -2.58
CA ALA A 78 3.97 1.24 -2.11
C ALA A 78 4.09 0.34 -0.87
N LEU A 79 5.11 -0.51 -0.81
CA LEU A 79 5.39 -1.37 0.34
C LEU A 79 5.81 -0.54 1.56
N SER A 80 6.74 0.39 1.40
CA SER A 80 7.17 1.28 2.49
C SER A 80 6.04 2.17 3.00
N LEU A 81 5.18 2.67 2.11
CA LEU A 81 3.97 3.40 2.49
C LEU A 81 3.02 2.52 3.28
N ALA A 82 2.81 1.27 2.83
CA ALA A 82 1.95 0.32 3.52
C ALA A 82 2.49 -0.02 4.91
N GLU A 83 3.79 -0.28 5.05
CA GLU A 83 4.45 -0.47 6.36
C GLU A 83 4.17 0.71 7.28
N ARG A 84 4.39 1.93 6.79
CA ARG A 84 4.21 3.12 7.61
C ARG A 84 2.75 3.34 8.04
N LEU A 85 1.80 3.06 7.14
CA LEU A 85 0.37 3.16 7.43
C LEU A 85 -0.12 2.07 8.37
N VAL A 86 0.49 0.88 8.31
CA VAL A 86 0.21 -0.23 9.24
C VAL A 86 0.74 0.07 10.63
N GLU A 87 1.93 0.66 10.75
CA GLU A 87 2.46 1.12 12.04
C GLU A 87 1.53 2.13 12.72
N VAL A 88 0.97 3.07 11.95
CA VAL A 88 0.02 4.07 12.48
C VAL A 88 -1.43 3.57 12.54
N ARG A 89 -1.67 2.30 12.17
CA ARG A 89 -2.98 1.62 12.18
C ARG A 89 -4.07 2.38 11.41
N VAL A 90 -3.69 2.97 10.27
CA VAL A 90 -4.62 3.69 9.41
C VAL A 90 -5.17 2.73 8.37
N PRO A 91 -6.51 2.63 8.20
CA PRO A 91 -7.11 1.89 7.09
C PRO A 91 -6.92 2.65 5.79
N PHE A 92 -6.54 1.93 4.73
CA PHE A 92 -6.32 2.52 3.42
C PHE A 92 -6.52 1.50 2.30
N LYS A 93 -6.77 2.02 1.11
CA LYS A 93 -6.96 1.24 -0.11
C LYS A 93 -5.95 1.66 -1.16
N VAL A 94 -5.10 0.73 -1.57
CA VAL A 94 -4.21 0.91 -2.73
C VAL A 94 -4.88 0.38 -3.98
N THR A 95 -4.97 1.22 -5.00
CA THR A 95 -5.42 0.84 -6.33
C THR A 95 -4.26 0.98 -7.28
N VAL A 96 -3.88 -0.12 -7.95
CA VAL A 96 -2.78 -0.11 -8.91
C VAL A 96 -3.29 0.34 -10.28
N GLY A 97 -2.67 1.41 -10.79
CA GLY A 97 -2.89 2.03 -12.09
C GLY A 97 -1.85 1.61 -13.13
N SER A 98 -1.99 2.08 -14.38
CA SER A 98 -1.03 1.81 -15.45
C SER A 98 0.23 2.67 -15.26
N GLY A 99 1.22 2.18 -14.50
CA GLY A 99 2.46 2.91 -14.21
C GLY A 99 2.36 3.90 -13.03
N GLU A 100 1.29 3.81 -12.25
CA GLU A 100 1.01 4.65 -11.09
C GLU A 100 0.19 3.85 -10.07
N PHE A 101 0.11 4.29 -8.82
CA PHE A 101 -0.81 3.73 -7.85
C PHE A 101 -1.50 4.84 -7.06
N THR A 102 -2.75 4.59 -6.69
CA THR A 102 -3.54 5.52 -5.89
C THR A 102 -3.80 4.91 -4.53
N LEU A 103 -3.34 5.57 -3.50
CA LEU A 103 -3.57 5.24 -2.11
C LEU A 103 -4.71 6.10 -1.59
N ARG A 104 -5.87 5.49 -1.40
CA ARG A 104 -7.11 6.13 -0.96
C ARG A 104 -7.33 5.89 0.52
N PHE A 105 -7.66 6.95 1.25
CA PHE A 105 -8.01 6.88 2.66
C PHE A 105 -9.52 7.03 2.87
N ASP A 106 -10.15 7.94 2.13
CA ASP A 106 -11.60 8.19 2.19
C ASP A 106 -12.17 8.48 0.80
N LEU A 107 -13.46 8.85 0.76
CA LEU A 107 -14.13 9.32 -0.45
C LEU A 107 -13.40 10.52 -1.08
N ASP A 108 -13.02 11.52 -0.28
CA ASP A 108 -12.40 12.76 -0.77
C ASP A 108 -10.89 12.82 -0.52
N ARG A 109 -10.32 11.89 0.25
CA ARG A 109 -8.89 11.90 0.65
C ARG A 109 -8.12 10.77 -0.01
N TYR A 110 -7.21 11.11 -0.93
CA TYR A 110 -6.37 10.13 -1.61
C TYR A 110 -5.03 10.71 -2.08
N VAL A 111 -4.05 9.83 -2.27
CA VAL A 111 -2.71 10.14 -2.73
C VAL A 111 -2.44 9.33 -3.98
N ARG A 112 -2.12 9.99 -5.09
CA ARG A 112 -1.78 9.38 -6.36
C ARG A 112 -0.28 9.45 -6.56
N VAL A 113 0.39 8.32 -6.58
CA VAL A 113 1.83 8.21 -6.77
C VAL A 113 2.11 7.69 -8.17
N HIS A 114 2.95 8.41 -8.91
CA HIS A 114 3.37 8.09 -10.27
C HIS A 114 4.90 8.05 -10.33
N GLY A 115 5.47 7.59 -11.44
CA GLY A 115 6.92 7.47 -11.58
C GLY A 115 7.68 8.79 -11.35
N GLU A 116 7.05 9.92 -11.67
CA GLU A 116 7.67 11.25 -11.59
C GLU A 116 7.34 12.02 -10.30
N GLY A 117 6.51 11.49 -9.40
CA GLY A 117 6.11 12.20 -8.18
C GLY A 117 4.84 11.69 -7.52
N ALA A 118 4.28 12.51 -6.62
CA ALA A 118 3.05 12.18 -5.91
C ALA A 118 2.10 13.39 -5.86
N SER A 119 0.80 13.11 -5.95
CA SER A 119 -0.26 14.11 -5.86
C SER A 119 -1.18 13.76 -4.70
N VAL A 120 -1.25 14.63 -3.70
CA VAL A 120 -2.10 14.49 -2.51
C VAL A 120 -3.38 15.28 -2.73
N VAL A 121 -4.54 14.65 -2.63
CA VAL A 121 -5.86 15.25 -2.90
C VAL A 121 -6.74 15.18 -1.65
N GLY A 122 -7.45 16.27 -1.37
CA GLY A 122 -8.44 16.35 -0.29
C GLY A 122 -7.86 16.58 1.10
N PHE A 123 -6.57 16.86 1.19
CA PHE A 123 -5.90 17.24 2.43
C PHE A 123 -5.73 18.75 2.47
N LYS A 124 -5.85 19.32 3.67
CA LYS A 124 -5.64 20.75 3.89
C LYS A 124 -4.16 21.11 3.73
N ASP A 125 -3.30 20.27 4.31
CA ASP A 125 -1.85 20.41 4.31
C ASP A 125 -1.18 19.03 4.38
N LEU A 126 0.12 18.98 4.04
CA LEU A 126 0.92 17.75 4.14
C LEU A 126 1.19 17.30 5.60
N SER A 127 0.89 18.16 6.58
CA SER A 127 1.00 17.87 8.02
C SER A 127 -0.25 17.20 8.60
N GLU A 128 -1.29 16.98 7.81
CA GLU A 128 -2.51 16.31 8.26
C GLU A 128 -2.31 14.78 8.26
N ALA A 129 -2.78 14.10 9.31
CA ALA A 129 -2.81 12.65 9.32
C ALA A 129 -3.87 12.14 8.31
N PRO A 130 -3.62 11.06 7.57
CA PRO A 130 -2.44 10.18 7.59
C PRO A 130 -1.26 10.60 6.69
N VAL A 131 -1.39 11.70 5.92
CA VAL A 131 -0.35 12.15 4.98
C VAL A 131 0.95 12.51 5.69
N ALA A 132 0.89 13.14 6.86
CA ALA A 132 2.06 13.48 7.66
C ALA A 132 2.97 12.27 7.95
N SER A 133 2.38 11.08 8.08
CA SER A 133 3.14 9.85 8.37
C SER A 133 3.89 9.34 7.14
N ILE A 134 3.42 9.67 5.94
CA ILE A 134 3.93 9.14 4.66
C ILE A 134 4.60 10.20 3.77
N VAL A 135 4.48 11.49 4.10
CA VAL A 135 4.99 12.60 3.27
C VAL A 135 6.49 12.51 3.05
N ASP A 136 7.26 12.10 4.06
CA ASP A 136 8.71 11.92 3.94
C ASP A 136 9.06 10.83 2.91
N LEU A 137 8.30 9.74 2.87
CA LEU A 137 8.49 8.66 1.89
C LEU A 137 8.14 9.16 0.48
N LEU A 138 7.04 9.89 0.35
CA LEU A 138 6.63 10.48 -0.93
C LEU A 138 7.65 11.48 -1.46
N ARG A 139 8.20 12.34 -0.59
CA ARG A 139 9.23 13.34 -0.94
C ARG A 139 10.56 12.71 -1.34
N ARG A 140 10.91 11.55 -0.77
CA ARG A 140 12.10 10.78 -1.18
C ARG A 140 11.94 10.18 -2.58
N HIS A 141 10.72 9.78 -2.93
CA HIS A 141 10.41 9.25 -4.26
C HIS A 141 10.37 10.36 -5.31
N GLY A 142 9.78 11.51 -5.00
CA GLY A 142 9.71 12.62 -5.94
C GLY A 142 8.95 13.85 -5.45
N PRO A 143 8.68 14.83 -6.33
CA PRO A 143 7.92 16.02 -6.00
C PRO A 143 6.50 15.66 -5.53
N VAL A 144 6.14 16.18 -4.36
CA VAL A 144 4.79 16.01 -3.78
C VAL A 144 3.98 17.26 -4.05
N ARG A 145 2.93 17.14 -4.87
CA ARG A 145 1.97 18.20 -5.16
C ARG A 145 0.74 18.04 -4.27
N LEU A 146 0.39 19.08 -3.53
CA LEU A 146 -0.89 19.14 -2.85
C LEU A 146 -1.92 19.74 -3.81
N LEU A 147 -2.90 18.95 -4.19
CA LEU A 147 -4.05 19.38 -4.98
C LEU A 147 -5.17 19.75 -4.01
N SER A 148 -5.24 21.04 -3.69
CA SER A 148 -6.38 21.60 -2.97
C SER A 148 -7.61 21.60 -3.87
N PRO A 149 -8.80 21.27 -3.35
CA PRO A 149 -10.03 21.43 -4.11
C PRO A 149 -10.17 22.89 -4.55
N VAL A 150 -10.42 23.09 -5.85
CA VAL A 150 -10.63 24.41 -6.42
C VAL A 150 -11.92 24.97 -5.82
N ARG A 151 -11.82 26.09 -5.12
CA ARG A 151 -12.97 26.81 -4.55
C ARG A 151 -13.80 27.46 -5.65
#